data_AF-A0A2D9T6G1-F1
#
_entry.id   AF-A0A2D9T6G1-F1
#
_cell.length_a   1.000
_cell.length_b   1.000
_cell.length_c   1.000
_cell.angle_alpha   90.00
_cell.angle_beta   90.00
_cell.angle_gamma   90.00
#
_symmetry.space_group_name_H-M   'P 1'
#
loop_
_entity.id
_entity.type
_entity.pdbx_description
1 polymer ?
#
loop_
_entity_poly.entity_id
_entity_poly.type
_entity_poly.pdbx_seq_one_letter_code
_entity_poly.pdbx_strand_id
1 'polypeptide(L)'
;MRVNADRLGAEGFRLELDSAHGASPNVIELGPSKGISGIYVHGLETLEVRRVRGVELDLQAFEWHFSTGTVHLDGAATLREVLVDLTIDRTREDSGLSGTVSIGGGEIGRAVMDFGAYQVAANVRVGGFEWSAAPNGEILLQAATIELLDTTVRWEGGSVDIGALDFKHAQLRLHGENRTLELHTATIGAVKAVIGGVMAEIHGGAIPRGLRWTQTLDDGAPLSQVELGELLAERIVIDIPDVAGTAPEPPPMPAGPRTDSPQRRGTAPIDLHFLDGLHGQMDVDLRIVTDIAVIGRRDKTHQFRIPVRRGEINYRSLERDLGTLEDAFIDIEVRDGKLSIENDIPLLPFYYRSLVLFRIPPEDVVKAESERLVKLRTFAEWELPEPSSKKKRSPKKKKDSSGPVEIVALDAENIDVALGLDREALIDLGPTGKLRLGGPETPPLGAFTLRGAVRHRPGGEPQPGELIASVDGVAFGLEAMRLGSQLLTIASARLEAIESARQELLGTKPGRLRVEARGLDLDGLSLRESPAPQRG
;
A
#
# COMPACT_ATOMS: atom_id res chain seq x y z
N MET A 1 -5.65 40.58 44.88
CA MET A 1 -4.46 41.38 44.55
C MET A 1 -4.54 41.77 43.08
N ARG A 2 -4.33 43.03 42.68
CA ARG A 2 -4.22 43.42 41.26
C ARG A 2 -2.75 43.67 40.95
N VAL A 3 -2.17 42.85 40.08
CA VAL A 3 -0.79 43.00 39.61
C VAL A 3 -0.85 43.57 38.20
N ASN A 4 -0.20 44.71 37.96
CA ASN A 4 -0.02 45.22 36.58
C ASN A 4 1.26 44.60 36.00
N ALA A 5 1.10 43.77 34.97
CA ALA A 5 2.18 43.04 34.33
C ALA A 5 3.09 43.89 33.42
N ASP A 6 2.73 45.15 33.11
CA ASP A 6 3.54 46.06 32.25
C ASP A 6 4.99 46.26 32.74
N ARG A 7 5.31 45.87 33.98
CA ARG A 7 6.63 46.00 34.62
C ARG A 7 7.28 44.67 35.01
N LEU A 8 6.62 43.53 34.79
CA LEU A 8 7.18 42.22 35.10
C LEU A 8 7.85 41.67 33.85
N GLY A 9 9.18 41.58 33.86
CA GLY A 9 9.86 40.68 32.92
C GLY A 9 9.37 39.27 33.18
N ALA A 10 8.79 38.62 32.17
CA ALA A 10 8.35 37.23 32.29
C ALA A 10 9.49 36.22 32.09
N GLU A 11 10.73 36.71 31.95
CA GLU A 11 11.93 35.90 31.83
C GLU A 11 12.09 35.01 33.06
N GLY A 12 12.21 33.69 32.84
CA GLY A 12 12.37 32.71 33.90
C GLY A 12 11.06 32.36 34.62
N PHE A 13 9.89 32.78 34.10
CA PHE A 13 8.62 32.27 34.59
C PHE A 13 8.49 30.81 34.18
N ARG A 14 8.47 29.91 35.17
CA ARG A 14 8.27 28.48 34.99
C ARG A 14 7.01 28.06 35.74
N LEU A 15 6.07 27.47 35.01
CA LEU A 15 4.87 26.87 35.55
C LEU A 15 5.02 25.35 35.48
N GLU A 16 4.87 24.70 36.63
CA GLU A 16 4.79 23.25 36.74
C GLU A 16 3.41 22.88 37.24
N LEU A 17 2.75 21.96 36.55
CA LEU A 17 1.44 21.44 36.89
C LEU A 17 1.53 19.93 37.02
N ASP A 18 0.93 19.36 38.07
CA ASP A 18 0.89 17.90 38.21
C ASP A 18 0.21 17.28 36.98
N SER A 19 0.80 16.22 36.43
CA SER A 19 0.17 15.45 35.36
C SER A 19 -0.84 14.47 35.95
N ALA A 20 -2.06 14.48 35.43
CA ALA A 20 -3.06 13.46 35.77
C ALA A 20 -2.70 12.06 35.25
N HIS A 21 -1.68 11.95 34.39
CA HIS A 21 -1.42 10.75 33.58
C HIS A 21 0.04 10.30 33.57
N GLY A 22 0.93 10.98 34.30
CA GLY A 22 2.37 10.70 34.28
C GLY A 22 3.04 10.96 35.62
N ALA A 23 4.25 10.40 35.79
CA ALA A 23 5.10 10.67 36.95
C ALA A 23 5.81 12.04 36.87
N SER A 24 5.86 12.62 35.67
CA SER A 24 6.46 13.93 35.40
C SER A 24 5.39 15.03 35.37
N PRO A 25 5.68 16.24 35.87
CA PRO A 25 4.78 17.38 35.77
C PRO A 25 4.71 17.91 34.33
N ASN A 26 3.61 18.54 33.96
CA ASN A 26 3.54 19.39 32.78
C ASN A 26 4.35 20.66 33.06
N VAL A 27 5.14 21.10 32.09
CA VAL A 27 6.06 22.23 32.23
C VAL A 27 5.78 23.26 31.15
N ILE A 28 5.72 24.54 31.54
CA ILE A 28 5.74 25.69 30.62
C ILE A 28 6.77 26.68 31.15
N GLU A 29 7.80 26.99 30.36
CA GLU A 29 8.85 27.93 30.73
C GLU A 29 8.91 29.07 29.71
N LEU A 30 8.74 30.30 30.20
CA LEU A 30 8.78 31.51 29.41
C LEU A 30 10.18 32.11 29.37
N GLY A 31 10.62 32.47 28.17
CA GLY A 31 11.79 33.29 27.90
C GLY A 31 11.48 34.80 27.92
N PRO A 32 12.40 35.62 27.38
CA PRO A 32 12.28 37.08 27.30
C PRO A 32 11.08 37.57 26.49
N SER A 33 9.90 37.65 27.11
CA SER A 33 8.65 38.02 26.46
C SER A 33 8.39 39.54 26.48
N LYS A 34 7.64 40.07 25.50
CA LYS A 34 7.40 41.51 25.32
C LYS A 34 5.92 41.89 25.42
N GLY A 35 5.67 43.03 26.08
CA GLY A 35 4.37 43.70 26.08
C GLY A 35 3.27 42.88 26.76
N ILE A 36 3.61 42.19 27.85
CA ILE A 36 2.64 41.44 28.66
C ILE A 36 1.91 42.42 29.60
N SER A 37 0.59 42.45 29.51
CA SER A 37 -0.30 43.26 30.34
C SER A 37 -1.53 42.45 30.71
N GLY A 38 -2.22 42.71 31.82
CA GLY A 38 -3.47 42.01 32.14
C GLY A 38 -3.91 42.11 33.60
N ILE A 39 -5.02 41.46 33.92
CA ILE A 39 -5.61 41.47 35.26
C ILE A 39 -5.75 40.04 35.78
N TYR A 40 -5.14 39.78 36.92
CA TYR A 40 -5.32 38.54 37.67
C TYR A 40 -6.22 38.81 38.88
N VAL A 41 -7.34 38.10 38.99
CA VAL A 41 -8.27 38.16 40.12
C VAL A 41 -8.26 36.81 40.81
N HIS A 42 -7.77 36.79 42.05
CA HIS A 42 -7.73 35.59 42.87
C HIS A 42 -8.85 35.66 43.91
N GLY A 43 -9.89 34.86 43.75
CA GLY A 43 -10.96 34.61 44.71
C GLY A 43 -10.68 33.39 45.59
N LEU A 44 -11.61 33.08 46.50
CA LEU A 44 -11.57 31.84 47.30
C LEU A 44 -11.89 30.62 46.44
N GLU A 45 -12.94 30.74 45.62
CA GLU A 45 -13.49 29.66 44.80
C GLU A 45 -13.04 29.77 43.33
N THR A 46 -12.65 30.96 42.88
CA THR A 46 -12.32 31.20 41.47
C THR A 46 -10.97 31.88 41.30
N LEU A 47 -10.29 31.55 40.20
CA LEU A 47 -9.16 32.33 39.66
C LEU A 47 -9.59 32.86 38.29
N GLU A 48 -9.56 34.17 38.11
CA GLU A 48 -9.85 34.80 36.82
C GLU A 48 -8.58 35.45 36.26
N VAL A 49 -8.29 35.15 35.01
CA VAL A 49 -7.26 35.80 34.20
C VAL A 49 -8.01 36.58 33.13
N ARG A 50 -8.01 37.91 33.21
CA ARG A 50 -8.81 38.76 32.31
C ARG A 50 -7.93 39.67 31.50
N ARG A 51 -8.19 39.70 30.20
CA ARG A 51 -7.59 40.59 29.20
C ARG A 51 -6.06 40.56 29.28
N VAL A 52 -5.50 39.39 29.53
CA VAL A 52 -4.04 39.25 29.46
C VAL A 52 -3.67 39.33 27.99
N ARG A 53 -2.84 40.31 27.64
CA ARG A 53 -2.34 40.54 26.28
C ARG A 53 -0.83 40.46 26.28
N GLY A 54 -0.26 39.69 25.37
CA GLY A 54 1.16 39.67 25.05
C GLY A 54 1.39 40.05 23.60
N VAL A 55 2.37 40.90 23.32
CA VAL A 55 2.77 41.19 21.92
C VAL A 55 3.55 40.03 21.36
N GLU A 56 4.50 39.52 22.15
CA GLU A 56 5.40 38.41 21.80
C GLU A 56 5.67 37.62 23.08
N LEU A 57 5.38 36.31 23.05
CA LEU A 57 5.71 35.37 24.12
C LEU A 57 6.73 34.37 23.58
N ASP A 58 7.88 34.30 24.23
CA ASP A 58 8.88 33.28 23.94
C ASP A 58 8.72 32.13 24.93
N LEU A 59 8.57 30.91 24.41
CA LEU A 59 8.55 29.66 25.16
C LEU A 59 9.92 29.00 25.01
N GLN A 60 10.62 28.80 26.12
CA GLN A 60 11.90 28.10 26.15
C GLN A 60 11.73 26.59 26.35
N ALA A 61 10.70 26.19 27.10
CA ALA A 61 10.33 24.81 27.26
C ALA A 61 8.80 24.69 27.33
N PHE A 62 8.29 23.64 26.72
CA PHE A 62 6.93 23.20 26.91
C PHE A 62 6.96 21.67 26.88
N GLU A 63 6.38 21.05 27.89
CA GLU A 63 6.21 19.60 28.00
C GLU A 63 4.83 19.35 28.59
N TRP A 64 4.04 18.53 27.90
CA TRP A 64 2.68 18.20 28.30
C TRP A 64 2.43 16.71 28.15
N HIS A 65 1.98 16.08 29.23
CA HIS A 65 1.67 14.67 29.32
C HIS A 65 0.15 14.43 29.22
N PHE A 66 -0.24 13.55 28.31
CA PHE A 66 -1.60 13.08 28.11
C PHE A 66 -1.68 11.60 28.48
N SER A 67 -2.89 11.05 28.63
CA SER A 67 -3.09 9.62 28.89
C SER A 67 -2.52 8.72 27.79
N THR A 68 -2.37 9.25 26.58
CA THR A 68 -1.96 8.51 25.38
C THR A 68 -0.55 8.86 24.89
N GLY A 69 0.15 9.79 25.54
CA GLY A 69 1.40 10.31 24.98
C GLY A 69 1.94 11.59 25.61
N THR A 70 2.97 12.16 25.00
CA THR A 70 3.63 13.39 25.45
C THR A 70 3.86 14.33 24.27
N VAL A 71 3.69 15.63 24.48
CA VAL A 71 4.10 16.67 23.54
C VAL A 71 5.17 17.51 24.22
N HIS A 72 6.30 17.70 23.56
CA HIS A 72 7.34 18.61 24.04
C HIS A 72 7.93 19.44 22.90
N LEU A 73 8.62 20.51 23.27
CA LEU A 73 9.40 21.30 22.33
C LEU A 73 10.86 20.89 22.37
N ASP A 74 11.43 20.63 21.20
CA ASP A 74 12.86 20.47 20.97
C ASP A 74 13.43 21.77 20.39
N GLY A 75 13.37 22.83 21.19
CA GLY A 75 13.72 24.19 20.78
C GLY A 75 12.78 25.24 21.34
N ALA A 76 12.99 26.49 20.94
CA ALA A 76 12.13 27.60 21.35
C ALA A 76 10.88 27.71 20.47
N ALA A 77 9.83 28.31 21.03
CA ALA A 77 8.68 28.77 20.26
C ALA A 77 8.43 30.26 20.54
N THR A 78 7.96 31.00 19.53
CA THR A 78 7.55 32.38 19.65
C THR A 78 6.10 32.51 19.25
N LEU A 79 5.27 33.00 20.17
CA LEU A 79 3.84 33.28 19.95
C LEU A 79 3.62 34.79 19.88
N ARG A 80 2.73 35.24 19.02
CA ARG A 80 2.45 36.65 18.77
C ARG A 80 0.98 36.97 19.00
N GLU A 81 0.74 38.18 19.49
CA GLU A 81 -0.60 38.72 19.70
C GLU A 81 -1.47 37.79 20.57
N VAL A 82 -0.90 37.37 21.70
CA VAL A 82 -1.54 36.43 22.62
C VAL A 82 -2.57 37.18 23.45
N LEU A 83 -3.79 36.65 23.51
CA LEU A 83 -4.91 37.14 24.32
C LEU A 83 -5.42 35.99 25.18
N VAL A 84 -5.57 36.22 26.48
CA VAL A 84 -6.01 35.20 27.44
C VAL A 84 -7.12 35.78 28.32
N ASP A 85 -8.27 35.12 28.30
CA ASP A 85 -9.44 35.37 29.13
C ASP A 85 -9.90 34.03 29.73
N LEU A 86 -9.43 33.69 30.93
CA LEU A 86 -9.70 32.41 31.60
C LEU A 86 -10.40 32.60 32.94
N THR A 87 -11.25 31.63 33.27
CA THR A 87 -11.84 31.45 34.60
C THR A 87 -11.62 30.00 35.03
N ILE A 88 -11.03 29.82 36.21
CA ILE A 88 -10.81 28.52 36.84
C ILE A 88 -11.69 28.45 38.09
N ASP A 89 -12.70 27.59 38.06
CA ASP A 89 -13.54 27.26 39.20
C ASP A 89 -12.89 26.13 40.02
N ARG A 90 -12.35 26.50 41.18
CA ARG A 90 -11.63 25.58 42.08
C ARG A 90 -12.56 24.67 42.88
N THR A 91 -13.88 24.86 42.78
CA THR A 91 -14.86 24.05 43.50
C THR A 91 -15.24 22.78 42.74
N ARG A 92 -14.93 22.71 41.44
CA ARG A 92 -15.23 21.55 40.61
C ARG A 92 -14.14 20.48 40.74
N GLU A 93 -14.57 19.22 40.70
CA GLU A 93 -13.67 18.06 40.68
C GLU A 93 -13.04 17.85 39.29
N ASP A 94 -13.67 18.37 38.24
CA ASP A 94 -13.06 18.47 36.91
C ASP A 94 -12.11 19.69 36.83
N SER A 95 -11.61 20.00 35.64
CA SER A 95 -10.65 21.11 35.48
C SER A 95 -11.16 22.47 35.97
N GLY A 96 -12.50 22.67 36.06
CA GLY A 96 -13.13 23.95 36.36
C GLY A 96 -12.78 25.07 35.37
N LEU A 97 -12.07 24.76 34.29
CA LEU A 97 -11.46 25.71 33.39
C LEU A 97 -12.45 26.10 32.29
N SER A 98 -12.65 27.40 32.12
CA SER A 98 -13.47 27.96 31.04
C SER A 98 -12.87 29.27 30.54
N GLY A 99 -13.21 29.66 29.31
CA GLY A 99 -12.73 30.90 28.70
C GLY A 99 -12.04 30.68 27.37
N THR A 100 -11.19 31.61 26.97
CA THR A 100 -10.54 31.62 25.66
C THR A 100 -9.06 32.01 25.74
N VAL A 101 -8.28 31.45 24.82
CA VAL A 101 -6.90 31.85 24.52
C VAL A 101 -6.81 32.03 23.03
N SER A 102 -6.43 33.21 22.57
CA SER A 102 -6.24 33.51 21.15
C SER A 102 -4.80 33.89 20.88
N ILE A 103 -4.25 33.46 19.75
CA ILE A 103 -2.89 33.73 19.30
C ILE A 103 -2.98 34.16 17.84
N GLY A 104 -2.54 35.37 17.52
CA GLY A 104 -2.55 35.87 16.14
C GLY A 104 -1.65 35.07 15.21
N GLY A 105 -0.51 34.61 15.71
CA GLY A 105 0.31 33.60 15.04
C GLY A 105 1.51 33.17 15.87
N GLY A 106 2.24 32.16 15.42
CA GLY A 106 3.42 31.68 16.12
C GLY A 106 4.27 30.75 15.28
N GLU A 107 5.52 30.60 15.71
CA GLU A 107 6.49 29.67 15.14
C GLU A 107 7.07 28.82 16.26
N ILE A 108 7.11 27.51 16.04
CA ILE A 108 7.64 26.52 16.95
C ILE A 108 8.83 25.87 16.24
N GLY A 109 10.02 26.02 16.82
CA GLY A 109 11.26 25.53 16.25
C GLY A 109 11.18 24.04 15.91
N ARG A 110 10.75 23.21 16.85
CA ARG A 110 10.43 21.80 16.63
C ARG A 110 9.50 21.30 17.73
N ALA A 111 8.30 20.85 17.37
CA ALA A 111 7.39 20.14 18.26
C ALA A 111 7.58 18.64 18.07
N VAL A 112 7.68 17.89 19.15
CA VAL A 112 7.75 16.43 19.16
C VAL A 112 6.56 15.90 19.95
N MET A 113 5.83 14.97 19.35
CA MET A 113 4.69 14.29 19.93
C MET A 113 4.92 12.79 19.90
N ASP A 114 4.99 12.17 21.06
CA ASP A 114 5.05 10.72 21.23
C ASP A 114 3.66 10.22 21.60
N PHE A 115 3.13 9.23 20.88
CA PHE A 115 1.83 8.61 21.16
C PHE A 115 1.86 7.11 20.89
N GLY A 116 1.88 6.31 21.96
CA GLY A 116 2.01 4.85 21.87
C GLY A 116 3.29 4.45 21.14
N ALA A 117 3.15 3.79 19.98
CA ALA A 117 4.26 3.33 19.15
C ALA A 117 4.74 4.37 18.11
N TYR A 118 4.14 5.56 18.10
CA TYR A 118 4.40 6.57 17.09
C TYR A 118 5.11 7.79 17.70
N GLN A 119 5.99 8.39 16.91
CA GLN A 119 6.60 9.69 17.19
C GLN A 119 6.40 10.59 15.98
N VAL A 120 5.83 11.78 16.18
CA VAL A 120 5.67 12.82 15.17
C VAL A 120 6.52 14.01 15.58
N ALA A 121 7.36 14.50 14.68
CA ALA A 121 8.16 15.71 14.90
C ALA A 121 7.99 16.66 13.72
N ALA A 122 7.79 17.95 13.99
CA ALA A 122 7.65 18.96 12.93
C ALA A 122 8.06 20.35 13.44
N ASN A 123 8.54 21.19 12.53
CA ASN A 123 8.57 22.64 12.78
C ASN A 123 7.17 23.17 12.48
N VAL A 124 6.59 23.98 13.36
CA VAL A 124 5.17 24.37 13.24
C VAL A 124 5.05 25.87 13.11
N ARG A 125 4.32 26.34 12.11
CA ARG A 125 3.80 27.71 12.08
C ARG A 125 2.30 27.68 12.19
N VAL A 126 1.77 28.54 13.04
CA VAL A 126 0.34 28.66 13.27
C VAL A 126 -0.09 30.09 12.98
N GLY A 127 -1.23 30.25 12.29
CA GLY A 127 -1.87 31.53 12.04
C GLY A 127 -3.30 31.50 12.59
N GLY A 128 -3.65 32.51 13.39
CA GLY A 128 -4.98 32.66 13.98
C GLY A 128 -5.43 31.42 14.75
N PHE A 129 -4.79 31.14 15.88
CA PHE A 129 -5.17 30.06 16.78
C PHE A 129 -6.12 30.55 17.87
N GLU A 130 -7.16 29.77 18.15
CA GLU A 130 -8.10 30.02 19.22
C GLU A 130 -8.35 28.72 19.97
N TRP A 131 -8.11 28.73 21.27
CA TRP A 131 -8.55 27.71 22.20
C TRP A 131 -9.73 28.30 22.99
N SER A 132 -10.76 27.49 23.20
CA SER A 132 -11.90 27.83 24.03
C SER A 132 -12.32 26.63 24.86
N ALA A 133 -12.68 26.87 26.11
CA ALA A 133 -13.26 25.88 27.00
C ALA A 133 -14.62 26.37 27.49
N ALA A 134 -15.65 25.58 27.21
CA ALA A 134 -17.00 25.85 27.66
C ALA A 134 -17.23 25.30 29.08
N PRO A 135 -18.18 25.86 29.85
CA PRO A 135 -18.46 25.41 31.22
C PRO A 135 -18.94 23.95 31.34
N ASN A 136 -19.36 23.35 30.23
CA ASN A 136 -19.77 21.94 30.13
C ASN A 136 -18.56 20.98 29.93
N GLY A 137 -17.33 21.49 29.91
CA GLY A 137 -16.12 20.71 29.68
C GLY A 137 -15.79 20.45 28.21
N GLU A 138 -16.56 21.00 27.26
CA GLU A 138 -16.19 20.99 25.85
C GLU A 138 -15.00 21.92 25.62
N ILE A 139 -13.95 21.39 24.98
CA ILE A 139 -12.79 22.15 24.57
C ILE A 139 -12.77 22.18 23.05
N LEU A 140 -12.63 23.38 22.50
CA LEU A 140 -12.53 23.63 21.08
C LEU A 140 -11.22 24.37 20.78
N LEU A 141 -10.39 23.75 19.95
CA LEU A 141 -9.19 24.36 19.39
C LEU A 141 -9.42 24.61 17.91
N GLN A 142 -9.11 25.81 17.45
CA GLN A 142 -9.23 26.22 16.06
C GLN A 142 -7.94 26.89 15.63
N ALA A 143 -7.55 26.68 14.38
CA ALA A 143 -6.48 27.43 13.74
C ALA A 143 -6.91 27.80 12.33
N ALA A 144 -6.72 29.06 11.95
CA ALA A 144 -6.98 29.50 10.58
C ALA A 144 -6.01 28.82 9.61
N THR A 145 -4.73 28.74 9.97
CA THR A 145 -3.71 28.01 9.23
C THR A 145 -2.75 27.26 10.17
N ILE A 146 -2.35 26.06 9.78
CA ILE A 146 -1.26 25.30 10.41
C ILE A 146 -0.32 24.83 9.31
N GLU A 147 0.92 25.30 9.33
CA GLU A 147 1.99 24.84 8.45
C GLU A 147 2.92 23.93 9.26
N LEU A 148 3.04 22.67 8.88
CA LEU A 148 4.03 21.74 9.41
C LEU A 148 5.16 21.61 8.38
N LEU A 149 6.39 21.87 8.80
CA LEU A 149 7.58 21.79 7.96
C LEU A 149 8.50 20.68 8.47
N ASP A 150 9.19 20.01 7.54
CA ASP A 150 10.14 18.93 7.84
C ASP A 150 9.54 17.89 8.81
N THR A 151 8.29 17.50 8.52
CA THR A 151 7.52 16.62 9.39
C THR A 151 8.00 15.19 9.24
N THR A 152 8.38 14.56 10.34
CA THR A 152 8.75 13.14 10.37
C THR A 152 7.80 12.39 11.29
N VAL A 153 7.24 11.29 10.80
CA VAL A 153 6.47 10.32 11.56
C VAL A 153 7.28 9.02 11.62
N ARG A 154 7.48 8.46 12.81
CA ARG A 154 8.21 7.19 13.01
C ARG A 154 7.37 6.21 13.81
N TRP A 155 7.50 4.93 13.49
CA TRP A 155 6.91 3.84 14.27
C TRP A 155 7.73 2.56 14.11
N GLU A 156 7.35 1.50 14.82
CA GLU A 156 7.99 0.21 14.68
C GLU A 156 7.78 -0.35 13.25
N GLY A 157 8.87 -0.41 12.48
CA GLY A 157 8.86 -0.96 11.12
C GLY A 157 8.70 0.06 9.99
N GLY A 158 8.68 1.37 10.28
CA GLY A 158 8.65 2.38 9.23
C GLY A 158 8.79 3.84 9.65
N SER A 159 8.83 4.70 8.65
CA SER A 159 8.81 6.16 8.80
C SER A 159 8.12 6.84 7.61
N VAL A 160 7.59 8.04 7.84
CA VAL A 160 7.14 8.96 6.80
C VAL A 160 7.81 10.31 7.03
N ASP A 161 8.48 10.82 6.01
CA ASP A 161 8.98 12.20 5.96
C ASP A 161 8.09 13.02 5.03
N ILE A 162 7.69 14.21 5.46
CA ILE A 162 6.80 15.10 4.73
C ILE A 162 7.45 16.48 4.73
N GLY A 163 7.80 16.98 3.55
CA GLY A 163 8.52 18.25 3.42
C GLY A 163 7.72 19.44 3.96
N ALA A 164 6.43 19.51 3.60
CA ALA A 164 5.51 20.54 4.10
C ALA A 164 4.07 20.02 4.11
N LEU A 165 3.29 20.45 5.10
CA LEU A 165 1.83 20.29 5.18
C LEU A 165 1.23 21.64 5.55
N ASP A 166 0.43 22.23 4.66
CA ASP A 166 -0.29 23.47 4.97
C ASP A 166 -1.79 23.17 5.07
N PHE A 167 -2.31 23.22 6.30
CA PHE A 167 -3.71 23.04 6.61
C PHE A 167 -4.40 24.39 6.75
N LYS A 168 -5.57 24.53 6.11
CA LYS A 168 -6.46 25.67 6.32
C LYS A 168 -7.70 25.23 7.07
N HIS A 169 -8.05 26.02 8.08
CA HIS A 169 -9.14 25.77 9.00
C HIS A 169 -9.02 24.39 9.64
N ALA A 170 -8.16 24.30 10.66
CA ALA A 170 -8.07 23.13 11.52
C ALA A 170 -8.98 23.34 12.73
N GLN A 171 -9.72 22.29 13.11
CA GLN A 171 -10.59 22.29 14.27
C GLN A 171 -10.43 20.98 15.04
N LEU A 172 -10.04 21.06 16.31
CA LEU A 172 -10.04 19.93 17.24
C LEU A 172 -11.10 20.16 18.31
N ARG A 173 -12.08 19.26 18.39
CA ARG A 173 -13.11 19.24 19.43
C ARG A 173 -12.82 18.10 20.39
N LEU A 174 -12.85 18.40 21.68
CA LEU A 174 -12.71 17.45 22.77
C LEU A 174 -13.97 17.58 23.65
N HIS A 175 -14.73 16.50 23.79
CA HIS A 175 -15.91 16.48 24.66
C HIS A 175 -15.98 15.16 25.42
N GLY A 176 -15.61 15.21 26.71
CA GLY A 176 -15.36 14.01 27.50
C GLY A 176 -14.28 13.16 26.87
N GLU A 177 -14.65 11.95 26.48
CA GLU A 177 -13.77 10.97 25.85
C GLU A 177 -13.75 11.05 24.32
N ASN A 178 -14.70 11.76 23.73
CA ASN A 178 -14.81 11.90 22.28
C ASN A 178 -13.87 12.98 21.79
N ARG A 179 -13.14 12.66 20.73
CA ARG A 179 -12.19 13.57 20.08
C ARG A 179 -12.49 13.61 18.59
N THR A 180 -12.52 14.81 18.02
CA THR A 180 -12.76 14.99 16.59
C THR A 180 -11.81 16.06 16.08
N LEU A 181 -10.93 15.68 15.16
CA LEU A 181 -10.08 16.59 14.39
C LEU A 181 -10.65 16.71 12.99
N GLU A 182 -10.93 17.93 12.56
CA GLU A 182 -11.37 18.27 11.21
C GLU A 182 -10.37 19.25 10.60
N LEU A 183 -9.81 18.89 9.45
CA LEU A 183 -8.91 19.70 8.66
C LEU A 183 -9.62 19.95 7.33
N HIS A 184 -10.03 21.17 7.01
CA HIS A 184 -10.92 21.40 5.86
C HIS A 184 -10.22 21.28 4.51
N THR A 185 -9.03 21.86 4.38
CA THR A 185 -8.20 21.70 3.18
C THR A 185 -6.76 21.57 3.57
N ALA A 186 -5.99 20.76 2.85
CA ALA A 186 -4.56 20.67 3.03
C ALA A 186 -3.83 20.71 1.69
N THR A 187 -2.65 21.31 1.67
CA THR A 187 -1.65 21.04 0.63
C THR A 187 -0.51 20.24 1.22
N ILE A 188 0.00 19.30 0.44
CA ILE A 188 1.04 18.35 0.84
C ILE A 188 2.20 18.55 -0.11
N GLY A 189 3.38 18.81 0.45
CA GLY A 189 4.64 18.82 -0.29
C GLY A 189 5.04 17.41 -0.73
N ALA A 190 6.36 17.17 -0.80
CA ALA A 190 6.84 15.82 -1.03
C ALA A 190 6.61 14.95 0.22
N VAL A 191 6.02 13.77 0.05
CA VAL A 191 5.91 12.72 1.07
C VAL A 191 6.83 11.59 0.67
N LYS A 192 7.60 11.07 1.62
CA LYS A 192 8.43 9.88 1.47
C LYS A 192 8.13 8.92 2.62
N ALA A 193 7.48 7.81 2.32
CA ALA A 193 7.21 6.74 3.26
C ALA A 193 8.17 5.56 3.04
N VAL A 194 8.63 4.95 4.12
CA VAL A 194 9.38 3.69 4.10
C VAL A 194 8.71 2.73 5.09
N ILE A 195 8.17 1.62 4.59
CA ILE A 195 7.42 0.64 5.40
C ILE A 195 7.88 -0.76 5.04
N GLY A 196 8.46 -1.49 6.00
CA GLY A 196 8.93 -2.86 5.75
C GLY A 196 9.93 -2.97 4.58
N GLY A 197 10.72 -1.92 4.32
CA GLY A 197 11.64 -1.82 3.19
C GLY A 197 11.04 -1.28 1.90
N VAL A 198 9.71 -1.21 1.77
CA VAL A 198 9.04 -0.58 0.62
C VAL A 198 9.12 0.93 0.77
N MET A 199 9.62 1.62 -0.25
CA MET A 199 9.62 3.08 -0.31
C MET A 199 8.48 3.57 -1.22
N ALA A 200 7.74 4.57 -0.77
CA ALA A 200 6.76 5.28 -1.58
C ALA A 200 7.00 6.79 -1.48
N GLU A 201 7.02 7.48 -2.62
CA GLU A 201 7.16 8.92 -2.71
C GLU A 201 5.94 9.51 -3.41
N ILE A 202 5.38 10.58 -2.87
CA ILE A 202 4.25 11.32 -3.43
C ILE A 202 4.70 12.77 -3.60
N HIS A 203 4.47 13.35 -4.77
CA HIS A 203 4.80 14.74 -5.07
C HIS A 203 3.54 15.52 -5.46
N GLY A 204 3.43 16.75 -4.94
CA GLY A 204 2.37 17.69 -5.30
C GLY A 204 1.00 17.20 -4.84
N GLY A 205 0.82 17.01 -3.54
CA GLY A 205 -0.44 16.51 -2.98
C GLY A 205 -1.40 17.62 -2.58
N ALA A 206 -2.71 17.39 -2.72
CA ALA A 206 -3.74 18.27 -2.20
C ALA A 206 -4.90 17.45 -1.62
N ILE A 207 -5.46 17.93 -0.51
CA ILE A 207 -6.65 17.37 0.13
C ILE A 207 -7.73 18.47 0.07
N PRO A 208 -8.51 18.57 -1.02
CA PRO A 208 -9.51 19.63 -1.17
C PRO A 208 -10.77 19.38 -0.34
N ARG A 209 -11.09 18.12 0.00
CA ARG A 209 -12.25 17.73 0.83
C ARG A 209 -11.87 17.24 2.22
N GLY A 210 -10.84 17.86 2.77
CA GLY A 210 -10.43 17.71 4.15
C GLY A 210 -10.06 16.31 4.63
N LEU A 211 -9.61 16.28 5.87
CA LEU A 211 -9.35 15.09 6.65
C LEU A 211 -10.16 15.19 7.93
N ARG A 212 -10.83 14.10 8.29
CA ARG A 212 -11.54 13.96 9.54
C ARG A 212 -10.97 12.78 10.31
N TRP A 213 -10.55 13.02 11.53
CA TRP A 213 -10.22 11.98 12.48
C TRP A 213 -11.20 12.02 13.63
N THR A 214 -11.74 10.87 13.98
CA THR A 214 -12.64 10.69 15.11
C THR A 214 -12.11 9.58 16.00
N GLN A 215 -12.09 9.83 17.30
CA GLN A 215 -11.83 8.83 18.31
C GLN A 215 -12.97 8.84 19.32
N THR A 216 -13.55 7.67 19.52
CA THR A 216 -14.63 7.41 20.49
C THR A 216 -14.22 6.27 21.40
N LEU A 217 -14.79 6.19 22.60
CA LEU A 217 -14.63 5.01 23.46
C LEU A 217 -15.82 4.07 23.26
N ASP A 218 -15.54 2.82 22.89
CA ASP A 218 -16.52 1.73 22.75
C ASP A 218 -16.13 0.59 23.69
N ASP A 219 -17.00 0.27 24.65
CA ASP A 219 -16.72 -0.66 25.76
C ASP A 219 -15.39 -0.37 26.51
N GLY A 220 -15.00 0.91 26.58
CA GLY A 220 -13.76 1.35 27.22
C GLY A 220 -12.49 1.15 26.38
N ALA A 221 -12.61 0.64 25.14
CA ALA A 221 -11.52 0.58 24.17
C ALA A 221 -11.62 1.75 23.18
N PRO A 222 -10.52 2.50 22.94
CA PRO A 222 -10.55 3.59 21.97
C PRO A 222 -10.73 3.00 20.58
N LEU A 223 -11.74 3.49 19.84
CA LEU A 223 -11.93 3.24 18.43
C LEU A 223 -11.54 4.47 17.64
N SER A 224 -10.54 4.31 16.78
CA SER A 224 -10.04 5.39 15.91
C SER A 224 -10.49 5.20 14.46
N GLN A 225 -10.95 6.28 13.85
CA GLN A 225 -11.33 6.34 12.44
C GLN A 225 -10.75 7.58 11.78
N VAL A 226 -10.13 7.40 10.62
CA VAL A 226 -9.67 8.47 9.74
C VAL A 226 -10.48 8.41 8.46
N GLU A 227 -10.99 9.55 8.02
CA GLU A 227 -11.67 9.74 6.75
C GLU A 227 -10.97 10.85 5.99
N LEU A 228 -10.68 10.59 4.73
CA LEU A 228 -10.08 11.53 3.80
C LEU A 228 -11.05 11.68 2.64
N GLY A 229 -11.59 12.89 2.47
CA GLY A 229 -12.62 13.12 1.47
C GLY A 229 -12.08 12.92 0.06
N GLU A 230 -11.00 13.63 -0.26
CA GLU A 230 -10.38 13.62 -1.59
C GLU A 230 -8.86 13.84 -1.45
N LEU A 231 -8.05 13.12 -2.21
CA LEU A 231 -6.61 13.26 -2.31
C LEU A 231 -6.19 13.30 -3.77
N LEU A 232 -5.60 14.42 -4.16
CA LEU A 232 -4.98 14.61 -5.45
C LEU A 232 -3.46 14.50 -5.29
N ALA A 233 -2.78 13.81 -6.19
CA ALA A 233 -1.32 13.83 -6.26
C ALA A 233 -0.82 13.87 -7.70
N GLU A 234 0.16 14.73 -7.98
CA GLU A 234 0.72 14.87 -9.32
C GLU A 234 1.53 13.64 -9.73
N ARG A 235 2.37 13.12 -8.83
CA ARG A 235 3.26 12.00 -9.12
C ARG A 235 3.43 11.07 -7.92
N ILE A 236 3.48 9.78 -8.20
CA ILE A 236 3.72 8.72 -7.21
C ILE A 236 4.85 7.84 -7.70
N VAL A 237 5.80 7.52 -6.82
CA VAL A 237 6.87 6.56 -7.07
C VAL A 237 6.82 5.50 -5.98
N ILE A 238 6.74 4.23 -6.36
CA ILE A 238 6.80 3.10 -5.43
C ILE A 238 8.02 2.26 -5.79
N ASP A 239 8.81 1.90 -4.79
CA ASP A 239 10.02 1.12 -4.94
C ASP A 239 10.00 -0.03 -3.92
N ILE A 240 9.84 -1.23 -4.43
CA ILE A 240 9.83 -2.47 -3.65
C ILE A 240 11.21 -3.11 -3.86
N PRO A 241 12.05 -3.17 -2.81
CA PRO A 241 13.37 -3.78 -2.92
C PRO A 241 13.26 -5.28 -3.24
N ASP A 242 14.38 -5.86 -3.67
CA ASP A 242 14.43 -7.29 -3.99
C ASP A 242 14.06 -8.17 -2.78
N VAL A 243 12.89 -8.79 -2.86
CA VAL A 243 12.37 -9.72 -1.84
C VAL A 243 12.98 -11.12 -2.00
N ALA A 244 13.55 -11.45 -3.17
CA ALA A 244 14.10 -12.76 -3.45
C ALA A 244 15.43 -13.04 -2.73
N GLY A 245 16.08 -12.02 -2.16
CA GLY A 245 17.34 -12.13 -1.41
C GLY A 245 17.22 -12.36 0.10
N THR A 246 16.02 -12.22 0.69
CA THR A 246 15.84 -12.25 2.16
C THR A 246 15.24 -13.53 2.71
N ALA A 247 14.85 -14.48 1.87
CA ALA A 247 14.44 -15.80 2.35
C ALA A 247 15.69 -16.59 2.78
N PRO A 248 15.85 -16.97 4.06
CA PRO A 248 16.96 -17.81 4.48
C PRO A 248 16.96 -19.08 3.63
N GLU A 249 18.11 -19.42 3.07
CA GLU A 249 18.30 -20.64 2.31
C GLU A 249 17.77 -21.81 3.16
N PRO A 250 16.75 -22.55 2.69
CA PRO A 250 16.16 -23.61 3.49
C PRO A 250 17.30 -24.58 3.84
N PRO A 251 17.47 -24.94 5.13
CA PRO A 251 18.56 -25.81 5.54
C PRO A 251 18.52 -27.08 4.68
N PRO A 252 19.67 -27.58 4.22
CA PRO A 252 19.73 -28.75 3.36
C PRO A 252 18.95 -29.88 4.02
N MET A 253 17.79 -30.24 3.45
CA MET A 253 16.96 -31.29 4.03
C MET A 253 17.78 -32.57 4.06
N PRO A 254 17.88 -33.25 5.21
CA PRO A 254 18.45 -34.60 5.24
C PRO A 254 17.64 -35.47 4.27
N ALA A 255 18.34 -36.30 3.50
CA ALA A 255 17.77 -37.19 2.50
C ALA A 255 16.86 -38.25 3.16
N GLY A 256 15.66 -37.86 3.55
CA GLY A 256 14.61 -38.75 4.01
C GLY A 256 14.00 -39.51 2.83
N PRO A 257 13.43 -40.70 3.07
CA PRO A 257 12.75 -41.47 2.03
C PRO A 257 11.64 -40.61 1.43
N ARG A 258 11.68 -40.42 0.10
CA ARG A 258 10.67 -39.70 -0.67
C ARG A 258 9.30 -40.35 -0.46
N THR A 259 8.53 -39.83 0.47
CA THR A 259 7.10 -40.06 0.57
C THR A 259 6.43 -39.45 -0.66
N ASP A 260 5.48 -40.19 -1.23
CA ASP A 260 4.70 -39.80 -2.39
C ASP A 260 4.25 -38.35 -2.27
N SER A 261 4.79 -37.50 -3.13
CA SER A 261 4.51 -36.07 -3.08
C SER A 261 3.02 -35.86 -3.36
N PRO A 262 2.29 -35.07 -2.55
CA PRO A 262 0.92 -34.71 -2.87
C PRO A 262 0.91 -34.07 -4.27
N GLN A 263 -0.04 -34.52 -5.11
CA GLN A 263 -0.25 -34.00 -6.46
C GLN A 263 -0.17 -32.46 -6.42
N ARG A 264 0.82 -31.87 -7.09
CA ARG A 264 0.99 -30.41 -7.17
C ARG A 264 -0.18 -29.86 -7.99
N ARG A 265 -1.24 -29.43 -7.31
CA ARG A 265 -2.34 -28.66 -7.88
C ARG A 265 -2.08 -27.20 -7.58
N GLY A 266 -1.92 -26.38 -8.62
CA GLY A 266 -1.91 -24.94 -8.47
C GLY A 266 -3.33 -24.43 -8.61
N THR A 267 -3.92 -23.91 -7.53
CA THR A 267 -5.09 -23.01 -7.64
C THR A 267 -4.58 -21.60 -7.41
N ALA A 268 -4.88 -20.67 -8.32
CA ALA A 268 -4.56 -19.27 -8.11
C ALA A 268 -5.28 -18.79 -6.84
N PRO A 269 -4.59 -18.11 -5.90
CA PRO A 269 -5.21 -17.59 -4.67
C PRO A 269 -6.12 -16.37 -4.92
N ILE A 270 -6.32 -16.01 -6.19
CA ILE A 270 -6.97 -14.79 -6.66
C ILE A 270 -8.02 -15.20 -7.69
N ASP A 271 -9.21 -14.60 -7.64
CA ASP A 271 -10.22 -14.79 -8.69
C ASP A 271 -9.74 -14.19 -10.02
N LEU A 272 -9.60 -15.04 -11.03
CA LEU A 272 -9.12 -14.68 -12.36
C LEU A 272 -10.24 -14.40 -13.38
N HIS A 273 -11.51 -14.29 -12.94
CA HIS A 273 -12.63 -13.95 -13.83
C HIS A 273 -12.50 -12.56 -14.47
N PHE A 274 -11.61 -11.71 -13.97
CA PHE A 274 -11.30 -10.45 -14.65
C PHE A 274 -10.62 -10.65 -16.01
N LEU A 275 -9.86 -11.74 -16.20
CA LEU A 275 -9.15 -12.04 -17.45
C LEU A 275 -10.09 -12.21 -18.65
N ASP A 276 -11.30 -12.69 -18.41
CA ASP A 276 -12.38 -12.84 -19.40
C ASP A 276 -12.84 -11.49 -19.99
N GLY A 277 -12.41 -10.36 -19.43
CA GLY A 277 -12.66 -9.02 -19.96
C GLY A 277 -11.54 -8.47 -20.83
N LEU A 278 -10.41 -9.17 -20.91
CA LEU A 278 -9.23 -8.68 -21.61
C LEU A 278 -9.41 -8.71 -23.12
N HIS A 279 -8.83 -7.75 -23.81
CA HIS A 279 -8.72 -7.75 -25.26
C HIS A 279 -7.35 -7.20 -25.66
N GLY A 280 -6.91 -7.51 -26.88
CA GLY A 280 -5.66 -6.97 -27.43
C GLY A 280 -4.79 -8.06 -28.05
N GLN A 281 -3.49 -7.97 -27.84
CA GLN A 281 -2.50 -8.86 -28.46
C GLN A 281 -1.33 -9.14 -27.50
N MET A 282 -0.81 -10.35 -27.57
CA MET A 282 0.41 -10.76 -26.88
C MET A 282 1.40 -11.33 -27.88
N ASP A 283 2.55 -10.68 -28.02
CA ASP A 283 3.64 -11.12 -28.88
C ASP A 283 4.83 -11.54 -28.02
N VAL A 284 5.34 -12.75 -28.24
CA VAL A 284 6.49 -13.29 -27.50
C VAL A 284 7.33 -14.16 -28.44
N ASP A 285 8.65 -14.01 -28.38
CA ASP A 285 9.59 -14.89 -29.06
C ASP A 285 10.17 -15.88 -28.04
N LEU A 286 9.71 -17.13 -28.05
CA LEU A 286 10.20 -18.17 -27.15
C LEU A 286 11.38 -18.91 -27.77
N ARG A 287 12.58 -18.66 -27.25
CA ARG A 287 13.77 -19.42 -27.60
C ARG A 287 13.96 -20.61 -26.68
N ILE A 288 14.07 -21.79 -27.27
CA ILE A 288 14.29 -23.05 -26.58
C ILE A 288 15.61 -23.63 -27.05
N VAL A 289 16.51 -23.90 -26.09
CA VAL A 289 17.76 -24.61 -26.34
C VAL A 289 17.68 -25.96 -25.66
N THR A 290 17.77 -27.03 -26.44
CA THR A 290 17.78 -28.41 -25.95
C THR A 290 19.07 -29.11 -26.32
N ASP A 291 19.55 -30.00 -25.45
CA ASP A 291 20.60 -30.95 -25.79
C ASP A 291 19.99 -32.35 -25.88
N ILE A 292 20.23 -33.02 -27.00
CA ILE A 292 19.65 -34.33 -27.31
C ILE A 292 20.82 -35.28 -27.58
N ALA A 293 20.98 -36.30 -26.74
CA ALA A 293 22.16 -37.19 -26.72
C ALA A 293 22.59 -37.80 -28.09
N VAL A 294 21.68 -37.89 -29.07
CA VAL A 294 21.96 -38.44 -30.42
C VAL A 294 22.04 -37.35 -31.49
N ILE A 295 21.33 -36.24 -31.31
CA ILE A 295 21.14 -35.19 -32.32
C ILE A 295 22.03 -33.96 -32.03
N GLY A 296 22.56 -33.86 -30.81
CA GLY A 296 23.32 -32.72 -30.30
C GLY A 296 22.42 -31.55 -29.89
N ARG A 297 23.07 -30.41 -29.63
CA ARG A 297 22.42 -29.18 -29.20
C ARG A 297 21.56 -28.58 -30.31
N ARG A 298 20.31 -28.27 -30.00
CA ARG A 298 19.34 -27.58 -30.85
C ARG A 298 18.97 -26.24 -30.23
N ASP A 299 18.81 -25.23 -31.07
CA ASP A 299 18.45 -23.87 -30.70
C ASP A 299 17.37 -23.38 -31.67
N LYS A 300 16.19 -23.06 -31.13
CA LYS A 300 15.02 -22.71 -31.91
C LYS A 300 14.29 -21.55 -31.24
N THR A 301 13.82 -20.60 -32.06
CA THR A 301 12.98 -19.49 -31.61
C THR A 301 11.60 -19.61 -32.23
N HIS A 302 10.56 -19.55 -31.41
CA HIS A 302 9.16 -19.63 -31.80
C HIS A 302 8.50 -18.28 -31.60
N GLN A 303 7.83 -17.79 -32.63
CA GLN A 303 7.13 -16.50 -32.58
C GLN A 303 5.66 -16.75 -32.28
N PHE A 304 5.23 -16.40 -31.07
CA PHE A 304 3.82 -16.44 -30.70
C PHE A 304 3.22 -15.07 -30.94
N ARG A 305 2.14 -15.01 -31.73
CA ARG A 305 1.37 -13.80 -32.01
C ARG A 305 -0.08 -14.06 -31.65
N ILE A 306 -0.45 -13.72 -30.42
CA ILE A 306 -1.66 -14.22 -29.78
C ILE A 306 -2.69 -13.09 -29.67
N PRO A 307 -3.70 -13.02 -30.56
CA PRO A 307 -4.80 -12.10 -30.36
C PRO A 307 -5.66 -12.57 -29.19
N VAL A 308 -5.98 -11.65 -28.28
CA VAL A 308 -6.88 -11.86 -27.14
C VAL A 308 -8.19 -11.15 -27.40
N ARG A 309 -9.31 -11.87 -27.30
CA ARG A 309 -10.65 -11.29 -27.48
C ARG A 309 -11.57 -11.76 -26.36
N ARG A 310 -12.00 -10.86 -25.48
CA ARG A 310 -12.85 -11.20 -24.31
C ARG A 310 -12.23 -12.30 -23.45
N GLY A 311 -10.92 -12.17 -23.22
CA GLY A 311 -10.09 -13.13 -22.51
C GLY A 311 -9.90 -14.46 -23.22
N GLU A 312 -10.31 -14.60 -24.48
CA GLU A 312 -10.18 -15.85 -25.23
C GLU A 312 -8.99 -15.80 -26.18
N ILE A 313 -8.31 -16.94 -26.31
CA ILE A 313 -7.25 -17.17 -27.28
C ILE A 313 -7.58 -18.40 -28.13
N ASN A 314 -7.11 -18.38 -29.38
CA ASN A 314 -7.20 -19.53 -30.27
C ASN A 314 -5.97 -20.43 -30.08
N TYR A 315 -6.12 -21.52 -29.33
CA TYR A 315 -4.98 -22.40 -29.03
C TYR A 315 -4.41 -23.11 -30.27
N ARG A 316 -5.23 -23.30 -31.31
CA ARG A 316 -4.78 -23.88 -32.58
C ARG A 316 -3.87 -22.93 -33.37
N SER A 317 -4.01 -21.63 -33.17
CA SER A 317 -3.08 -20.66 -33.78
C SER A 317 -1.69 -20.77 -33.17
N LEU A 318 -1.61 -21.09 -31.86
CA LEU A 318 -0.33 -21.39 -31.19
C LEU A 318 0.33 -22.63 -31.79
N GLU A 319 -0.45 -23.66 -32.12
CA GLU A 319 0.03 -24.88 -32.78
C GLU A 319 0.54 -24.62 -34.21
N ARG A 320 -0.16 -23.79 -35.01
CA ARG A 320 0.28 -23.46 -36.38
C ARG A 320 1.65 -22.78 -36.42
N ASP A 321 1.88 -21.86 -35.48
CA ASP A 321 3.17 -21.15 -35.39
C ASP A 321 4.29 -22.11 -34.95
N LEU A 322 3.95 -23.20 -34.25
CA LEU A 322 4.85 -24.32 -33.95
C LEU A 322 5.02 -25.28 -35.15
N GLY A 323 4.01 -25.42 -36.01
CA GLY A 323 3.93 -26.39 -37.12
C GLY A 323 4.70 -26.05 -38.40
N THR A 324 5.32 -24.87 -38.51
CA THR A 324 6.21 -24.53 -39.65
C THR A 324 7.59 -25.18 -39.57
N LEU A 325 7.83 -25.99 -38.54
CA LEU A 325 9.02 -26.81 -38.36
C LEU A 325 8.70 -28.24 -38.79
N GLU A 326 9.58 -28.88 -39.55
CA GLU A 326 9.58 -30.35 -39.76
C GLU A 326 9.81 -31.15 -38.45
N ASP A 327 9.84 -30.47 -37.29
CA ASP A 327 10.18 -30.95 -35.95
C ASP A 327 9.30 -30.25 -34.86
N ALA A 328 7.99 -30.09 -35.06
CA ALA A 328 7.13 -29.50 -34.03
C ALA A 328 7.08 -30.40 -32.77
N PHE A 329 7.45 -29.85 -31.62
CA PHE A 329 7.66 -30.61 -30.39
C PHE A 329 6.40 -30.81 -29.52
N ILE A 330 5.34 -30.05 -29.81
CA ILE A 330 4.19 -29.89 -28.91
C ILE A 330 2.90 -29.88 -29.72
N ASP A 331 1.94 -30.71 -29.30
CA ASP A 331 0.55 -30.72 -29.77
C ASP A 331 -0.37 -30.16 -28.67
N ILE A 332 -1.44 -29.46 -29.05
CA ILE A 332 -2.41 -28.88 -28.10
C ILE A 332 -3.81 -29.37 -28.46
N GLU A 333 -4.34 -30.28 -27.65
CA GLU A 333 -5.65 -30.89 -27.88
C GLU A 333 -6.58 -30.75 -26.67
N VAL A 334 -7.89 -30.81 -26.91
CA VAL A 334 -8.88 -30.94 -25.85
C VAL A 334 -9.22 -32.42 -25.66
N ARG A 335 -9.03 -32.94 -24.45
CA ARG A 335 -9.34 -34.33 -24.08
C ARG A 335 -9.98 -34.36 -22.70
N ASP A 336 -11.10 -35.08 -22.57
CA ASP A 336 -11.83 -35.24 -21.31
C ASP A 336 -12.14 -33.91 -20.57
N GLY A 337 -12.49 -32.86 -21.33
CA GLY A 337 -12.77 -31.53 -20.78
C GLY A 337 -11.53 -30.77 -20.28
N LYS A 338 -10.33 -31.14 -20.72
CA LYS A 338 -9.06 -30.50 -20.38
C LYS A 338 -8.30 -30.12 -21.63
N LEU A 339 -7.56 -29.03 -21.57
CA LEU A 339 -6.59 -28.65 -22.59
C LEU A 339 -5.27 -29.36 -22.28
N SER A 340 -4.86 -30.28 -23.14
CA SER A 340 -3.67 -31.11 -23.02
C SER A 340 -2.57 -30.55 -23.91
N ILE A 341 -1.42 -30.22 -23.32
CA ILE A 341 -0.18 -29.95 -24.06
C ILE A 341 0.59 -31.27 -24.12
N GLU A 342 0.76 -31.84 -25.30
CA GLU A 342 1.37 -33.17 -25.51
C GLU A 342 2.69 -33.06 -26.24
N ASN A 343 3.58 -34.02 -26.02
CA ASN A 343 4.81 -34.14 -26.79
C ASN A 343 4.58 -34.94 -28.08
N ASP A 344 4.81 -34.33 -29.25
CA ASP A 344 4.64 -34.96 -30.57
C ASP A 344 5.97 -35.42 -31.20
N ILE A 345 7.05 -35.61 -30.41
CA ILE A 345 8.31 -36.14 -30.96
C ILE A 345 8.28 -37.68 -31.05
N PRO A 346 8.31 -38.28 -32.26
CA PRO A 346 8.23 -39.73 -32.42
C PRO A 346 9.42 -40.49 -31.81
N LEU A 347 10.55 -39.80 -31.64
CA LEU A 347 11.80 -40.36 -31.13
C LEU A 347 11.95 -40.28 -29.61
N LEU A 348 11.07 -39.60 -28.88
CA LEU A 348 11.15 -39.52 -27.42
C LEU A 348 10.36 -40.65 -26.74
N PRO A 349 10.87 -41.19 -25.62
CA PRO A 349 10.22 -42.30 -24.89
C PRO A 349 8.86 -41.93 -24.26
N PHE A 350 8.44 -40.67 -24.39
CA PHE A 350 7.18 -40.09 -23.94
C PHE A 350 6.38 -39.45 -25.10
N TYR A 351 6.49 -40.02 -26.30
CA TYR A 351 5.64 -39.68 -27.45
C TYR A 351 4.14 -39.81 -27.11
N TYR A 352 3.33 -38.81 -27.48
CA TYR A 352 1.91 -38.66 -27.14
C TYR A 352 1.58 -38.68 -25.65
N ARG A 353 2.52 -38.30 -24.79
CA ARG A 353 2.21 -38.04 -23.38
C ARG A 353 1.89 -36.58 -23.20
N SER A 354 0.77 -36.32 -22.52
CA SER A 354 0.51 -35.03 -21.91
C SER A 354 1.71 -34.63 -21.04
N LEU A 355 2.13 -33.38 -21.18
CA LEU A 355 3.17 -32.72 -20.40
C LEU A 355 2.51 -31.90 -19.29
N VAL A 356 1.46 -31.16 -19.65
CA VAL A 356 0.65 -30.34 -18.76
C VAL A 356 -0.80 -30.44 -19.21
N LEU A 357 -1.71 -30.53 -18.26
CA LEU A 357 -3.14 -30.47 -18.49
C LEU A 357 -3.69 -29.21 -17.82
N PHE A 358 -4.58 -28.51 -18.50
CA PHE A 358 -5.29 -27.35 -17.97
C PHE A 358 -6.78 -27.64 -17.90
N ARG A 359 -7.39 -27.33 -16.77
CA ARG A 359 -8.82 -27.59 -16.58
C ARG A 359 -9.64 -26.56 -17.34
N ILE A 360 -10.50 -27.03 -18.24
CA ILE A 360 -11.45 -26.16 -18.93
C ILE A 360 -12.75 -26.13 -18.09
N PRO A 361 -13.29 -24.95 -17.77
CA PRO A 361 -14.59 -24.84 -17.12
C PRO A 361 -15.67 -25.56 -17.96
N PRO A 362 -16.61 -26.31 -17.36
CA PRO A 362 -17.61 -27.08 -18.12
C PRO A 362 -18.40 -26.26 -19.13
N GLU A 363 -18.66 -24.98 -18.82
CA GLU A 363 -19.36 -24.04 -19.70
C GLU A 363 -18.56 -23.66 -20.96
N ASP A 364 -17.23 -23.79 -20.92
CA ASP A 364 -16.32 -23.37 -21.99
C ASP A 364 -15.86 -24.56 -22.88
N VAL A 365 -16.13 -25.82 -22.49
CA VAL A 365 -15.66 -27.04 -23.19
C VAL A 365 -16.14 -27.10 -24.64
N VAL A 366 -17.43 -26.85 -24.89
CA VAL A 366 -18.00 -26.89 -26.25
C VAL A 366 -17.28 -25.91 -27.17
N LYS A 367 -16.96 -24.72 -26.66
CA LYS A 367 -16.26 -23.68 -27.41
C LYS A 367 -14.80 -24.06 -27.68
N ALA A 368 -14.14 -24.68 -26.70
CA ALA A 368 -12.79 -25.21 -26.86
C ALA A 368 -12.72 -26.34 -27.90
N GLU A 369 -13.69 -27.24 -27.96
CA GLU A 369 -13.71 -28.36 -28.91
C GLU A 369 -14.08 -27.92 -30.34
N SER A 370 -15.12 -27.07 -30.47
CA SER A 370 -15.68 -26.68 -31.77
C SER A 370 -14.98 -25.48 -32.41
N GLU A 371 -14.74 -24.42 -31.63
CA GLU A 371 -14.20 -23.14 -32.12
C GLU A 371 -12.69 -22.99 -31.87
N ARG A 372 -12.10 -23.92 -31.10
CA ARG A 372 -10.68 -23.90 -30.71
C ARG A 372 -10.29 -22.67 -29.87
N LEU A 373 -11.25 -22.15 -29.11
CA LEU A 373 -11.08 -20.99 -28.24
C LEU A 373 -11.09 -21.42 -26.78
N VAL A 374 -10.11 -20.95 -26.01
CA VAL A 374 -10.03 -21.15 -24.55
C VAL A 374 -9.82 -19.81 -23.85
N LYS A 375 -10.31 -19.68 -22.63
CA LYS A 375 -10.12 -18.47 -21.83
C LYS A 375 -8.74 -18.44 -21.18
N LEU A 376 -8.16 -17.26 -21.02
CA LEU A 376 -6.85 -17.07 -20.39
C LEU A 376 -6.80 -17.63 -18.96
N ARG A 377 -7.90 -17.52 -18.20
CA ARG A 377 -8.01 -18.10 -16.86
C ARG A 377 -7.78 -19.62 -16.81
N THR A 378 -8.02 -20.34 -17.91
CA THR A 378 -7.77 -21.79 -18.01
C THR A 378 -6.30 -22.13 -17.74
N PHE A 379 -5.35 -21.26 -18.11
CA PHE A 379 -3.91 -21.52 -17.93
C PHE A 379 -3.44 -21.41 -16.47
N ALA A 380 -4.26 -20.88 -15.57
CA ALA A 380 -3.92 -20.78 -14.15
C ALA A 380 -4.20 -22.07 -13.37
N GLU A 381 -5.14 -22.89 -13.84
CA GLU A 381 -5.49 -24.18 -13.25
C GLU A 381 -4.81 -25.32 -14.01
N TRP A 382 -3.54 -25.57 -13.68
CA TRP A 382 -2.74 -26.62 -14.29
C TRP A 382 -2.56 -27.82 -13.37
N GLU A 383 -2.41 -28.99 -13.99
CA GLU A 383 -2.05 -30.24 -13.33
C GLU A 383 -0.97 -30.96 -14.16
N LEU A 384 -0.08 -31.66 -13.46
CA LEU A 384 0.83 -32.59 -14.13
C LEU A 384 0.11 -33.93 -14.29
N PRO A 385 0.20 -34.55 -15.48
CA PRO A 385 -0.40 -35.85 -15.70
C PRO A 385 0.21 -36.89 -14.75
N GLU A 386 -0.62 -37.81 -14.27
CA GLU A 386 -0.14 -38.84 -13.34
C GLU A 386 0.99 -39.64 -14.00
N PRO A 387 2.14 -39.82 -13.32
CA PRO A 387 3.21 -40.65 -13.84
C PRO A 387 2.66 -42.07 -13.96
N SER A 388 2.32 -42.47 -15.19
CA SER A 388 1.58 -43.69 -15.51
C SER A 388 1.98 -44.84 -14.58
N SER A 389 1.14 -45.12 -13.60
CA SER A 389 1.41 -46.14 -12.60
C SER A 389 1.41 -47.49 -13.31
N LYS A 390 2.60 -48.08 -13.43
CA LYS A 390 2.88 -49.50 -13.70
C LYS A 390 1.71 -50.30 -14.30
N LYS A 391 1.32 -50.06 -15.56
CA LYS A 391 0.80 -51.17 -16.37
C LYS A 391 1.96 -52.16 -16.49
N LYS A 392 1.88 -53.28 -15.75
CA LYS A 392 2.79 -54.43 -15.80
C LYS A 392 3.01 -54.86 -17.26
N ARG A 393 3.90 -54.19 -17.98
CA ARG A 393 4.41 -54.64 -19.26
C ARG A 393 5.56 -55.58 -18.94
N SER A 394 5.38 -56.83 -19.32
CA SER A 394 6.38 -57.89 -19.28
C SER A 394 7.73 -57.41 -19.83
N PRO A 395 8.86 -57.94 -19.32
CA PRO A 395 10.21 -57.44 -19.63
C PRO A 395 10.55 -57.78 -21.09
N LYS A 396 10.21 -56.89 -22.03
CA LYS A 396 10.79 -56.89 -23.37
C LYS A 396 12.12 -56.15 -23.32
N LYS A 397 13.15 -56.82 -23.85
CA LYS A 397 14.54 -56.36 -23.99
C LYS A 397 14.61 -54.85 -24.27
N LYS A 398 15.31 -54.13 -23.40
CA LYS A 398 15.72 -52.74 -23.60
C LYS A 398 16.52 -52.66 -24.89
N LYS A 399 15.87 -52.19 -25.97
CA LYS A 399 16.56 -51.60 -27.11
C LYS A 399 16.87 -50.17 -26.68
N ASP A 400 18.11 -49.74 -26.86
CA ASP A 400 18.64 -48.44 -26.48
C ASP A 400 17.69 -47.31 -26.96
N SER A 401 16.88 -46.79 -26.04
CA SER A 401 16.11 -45.58 -26.28
C SER A 401 17.07 -44.41 -26.16
N SER A 402 17.09 -43.57 -27.20
CA SER A 402 17.55 -42.18 -27.21
C SER A 402 17.84 -41.62 -25.81
N GLY A 403 19.09 -41.17 -25.59
CA GLY A 403 19.50 -40.60 -24.31
C GLY A 403 18.65 -39.40 -23.86
N PRO A 404 18.83 -38.92 -22.63
CA PRO A 404 18.00 -37.88 -22.04
C PRO A 404 18.01 -36.61 -22.90
N VAL A 405 16.84 -35.98 -23.05
CA VAL A 405 16.73 -34.60 -23.55
C VAL A 405 16.86 -33.67 -22.37
N GLU A 406 17.79 -32.74 -22.45
CA GLU A 406 18.01 -31.72 -21.44
C GLU A 406 17.59 -30.36 -22.00
N ILE A 407 16.77 -29.61 -21.26
CA ILE A 407 16.46 -28.22 -21.60
C ILE A 407 17.57 -27.37 -20.99
N VAL A 408 18.40 -26.77 -21.85
CA VAL A 408 19.53 -25.93 -21.46
C VAL A 408 19.08 -24.48 -21.25
N ALA A 409 18.13 -24.01 -22.05
CA ALA A 409 17.59 -22.66 -21.96
C ALA A 409 16.13 -22.59 -22.40
N LEU A 410 15.36 -21.73 -21.72
CA LEU A 410 14.01 -21.33 -22.07
C LEU A 410 13.91 -19.82 -21.88
N ASP A 411 13.97 -19.07 -22.99
CA ASP A 411 13.97 -17.61 -22.98
C ASP A 411 12.72 -17.08 -23.66
N ALA A 412 11.93 -16.29 -22.94
CA ALA A 412 10.91 -15.44 -23.54
C ALA A 412 11.57 -14.10 -23.88
N GLU A 413 11.91 -13.91 -25.15
CA GLU A 413 12.49 -12.70 -25.71
C GLU A 413 11.42 -11.87 -26.41
N ASN A 414 11.71 -10.58 -26.64
CA ASN A 414 10.84 -9.64 -27.36
C ASN A 414 9.36 -9.71 -26.90
N ILE A 415 9.13 -9.80 -25.59
CA ILE A 415 7.79 -9.72 -25.04
C ILE A 415 7.26 -8.33 -25.41
N ASP A 416 6.13 -8.29 -26.11
CA ASP A 416 5.37 -7.07 -26.42
C ASP A 416 3.89 -7.40 -26.30
N VAL A 417 3.30 -6.97 -25.19
CA VAL A 417 1.91 -7.23 -24.84
C VAL A 417 1.19 -5.89 -24.85
N ALA A 418 0.07 -5.83 -25.55
CA ALA A 418 -0.82 -4.68 -25.58
C ALA A 418 -2.23 -5.16 -25.27
N LEU A 419 -2.73 -4.85 -24.07
CA LEU A 419 -4.03 -5.31 -23.57
C LEU A 419 -4.88 -4.14 -23.09
N GLY A 420 -6.19 -4.32 -23.09
CA GLY A 420 -7.16 -3.45 -22.43
C GLY A 420 -8.18 -4.28 -21.65
N LEU A 421 -8.91 -3.63 -20.75
CA LEU A 421 -9.97 -4.26 -19.96
C LEU A 421 -11.23 -3.39 -20.02
N ASP A 422 -12.28 -3.91 -20.66
CA ASP A 422 -13.50 -3.12 -20.96
C ASP A 422 -14.57 -3.18 -19.88
N ARG A 423 -14.38 -4.01 -18.85
CA ARG A 423 -15.42 -4.34 -17.88
C ARG A 423 -14.88 -4.32 -16.48
N GLU A 424 -15.72 -3.84 -15.55
CA GLU A 424 -15.44 -3.89 -14.12
C GLU A 424 -15.02 -5.31 -13.70
N ALA A 425 -14.04 -5.35 -12.81
CA ALA A 425 -13.51 -6.58 -12.27
C ALA A 425 -13.39 -6.46 -10.76
N LEU A 426 -13.86 -7.49 -10.06
CA LEU A 426 -13.68 -7.62 -8.63
C LEU A 426 -12.68 -8.73 -8.37
N ILE A 427 -11.59 -8.39 -7.72
CA ILE A 427 -10.50 -9.30 -7.38
C ILE A 427 -10.59 -9.55 -5.87
N ASP A 428 -11.00 -10.76 -5.50
CA ASP A 428 -10.99 -11.20 -4.10
C ASP A 428 -9.56 -11.59 -3.69
N LEU A 429 -9.02 -10.90 -2.69
CA LEU A 429 -7.69 -11.16 -2.13
C LEU A 429 -7.78 -12.02 -0.84
N GLY A 430 -8.93 -12.68 -0.65
CA GLY A 430 -9.24 -13.52 0.50
C GLY A 430 -9.41 -12.69 1.78
N PRO A 431 -8.80 -13.10 2.91
CA PRO A 431 -8.98 -12.39 4.18
C PRO A 431 -8.38 -10.97 4.20
N THR A 432 -7.58 -10.63 3.18
CA THR A 432 -6.94 -9.32 3.04
C THR A 432 -7.88 -8.27 2.48
N GLY A 433 -9.05 -8.63 1.92
CA GLY A 433 -10.04 -7.69 1.37
C GLY A 433 -10.25 -7.87 -0.14
N LYS A 434 -10.86 -6.87 -0.79
CA LYS A 434 -11.14 -6.93 -2.24
C LYS A 434 -10.60 -5.70 -2.97
N LEU A 435 -10.12 -5.91 -4.19
CA LEU A 435 -9.72 -4.87 -5.12
C LEU A 435 -10.76 -4.83 -6.25
N ARG A 436 -11.44 -3.70 -6.38
CA ARG A 436 -12.30 -3.40 -7.54
C ARG A 436 -11.45 -2.67 -8.58
N LEU A 437 -11.47 -3.12 -9.82
CA LEU A 437 -10.94 -2.41 -10.97
C LEU A 437 -12.13 -1.86 -11.77
N GLY A 438 -12.09 -0.56 -12.07
CA GLY A 438 -13.15 0.16 -12.78
C GLY A 438 -14.27 0.64 -11.86
N GLY A 439 -15.29 1.23 -12.48
CA GLY A 439 -16.54 1.60 -11.84
C GLY A 439 -17.71 1.53 -12.82
N PRO A 440 -18.95 1.78 -12.38
CA PRO A 440 -20.15 1.63 -13.20
C PRO A 440 -20.10 2.37 -14.55
N GLU A 441 -19.33 3.46 -14.62
CA GLU A 441 -19.21 4.31 -15.81
C GLU A 441 -17.74 4.57 -16.22
N THR A 442 -16.77 3.86 -15.64
CA THR A 442 -15.35 4.11 -15.89
C THR A 442 -14.62 2.81 -16.23
N PRO A 443 -13.99 2.70 -17.41
CA PRO A 443 -13.23 1.52 -17.75
C PRO A 443 -12.09 1.32 -16.73
N PRO A 444 -11.83 0.08 -16.30
CA PRO A 444 -10.83 -0.22 -15.28
C PRO A 444 -9.40 0.11 -15.71
N LEU A 445 -9.06 -0.19 -16.95
CA LEU A 445 -7.73 -0.02 -17.52
C LEU A 445 -7.89 0.53 -18.93
N GLY A 446 -7.17 1.59 -19.27
CA GLY A 446 -6.98 1.93 -20.68
C GLY A 446 -5.93 1.02 -21.32
N ALA A 447 -5.06 1.59 -22.15
CA ALA A 447 -4.05 0.80 -22.85
C ALA A 447 -2.95 0.34 -21.87
N PHE A 448 -2.92 -0.96 -21.57
CA PHE A 448 -1.83 -1.62 -20.86
C PHE A 448 -0.80 -2.10 -21.88
N THR A 449 0.46 -1.72 -21.70
CA THR A 449 1.58 -2.32 -22.44
C THR A 449 2.55 -2.99 -21.50
N LEU A 450 3.16 -4.09 -21.92
CA LEU A 450 4.21 -4.80 -21.19
C LEU A 450 5.27 -5.28 -22.17
N ARG A 451 6.54 -4.93 -21.89
CA ARG A 451 7.67 -5.25 -22.73
C ARG A 451 8.83 -5.84 -21.95
N GLY A 452 9.65 -6.66 -22.61
CA GLY A 452 10.92 -7.08 -22.04
C GLY A 452 11.31 -8.53 -22.35
N ALA A 453 12.00 -9.16 -21.40
CA ALA A 453 12.49 -10.52 -21.55
C ALA A 453 12.61 -11.27 -20.22
N VAL A 454 12.29 -12.56 -20.24
CA VAL A 454 12.47 -13.50 -19.13
C VAL A 454 13.38 -14.62 -19.59
N ARG A 455 14.42 -14.95 -18.81
CA ARG A 455 15.43 -15.93 -19.20
C ARG A 455 15.56 -17.04 -18.18
N HIS A 456 15.30 -18.28 -18.58
CA HIS A 456 15.41 -19.43 -17.69
C HIS A 456 16.54 -20.36 -18.13
N ARG A 457 17.40 -20.73 -17.18
CA ARG A 457 18.49 -21.70 -17.37
C ARG A 457 18.29 -22.84 -16.36
N PRO A 458 17.61 -23.94 -16.72
CA PRO A 458 17.48 -25.08 -15.83
C PRO A 458 18.86 -25.59 -15.38
N GLY A 459 19.12 -25.65 -14.08
CA GLY A 459 20.39 -26.12 -13.52
C GLY A 459 21.61 -25.22 -13.74
N GLY A 460 21.46 -24.08 -14.43
CA GLY A 460 22.52 -23.09 -14.66
C GLY A 460 22.38 -21.86 -13.76
N GLU A 461 23.31 -20.91 -13.89
CA GLU A 461 23.21 -19.62 -13.22
C GLU A 461 22.02 -18.82 -13.75
N PRO A 462 21.14 -18.29 -12.87
CA PRO A 462 20.05 -17.41 -13.25
C PRO A 462 20.56 -16.21 -14.05
N GLN A 463 19.89 -15.88 -15.15
CA GLN A 463 20.25 -14.76 -16.00
C GLN A 463 19.35 -13.55 -15.70
N PRO A 464 19.88 -12.31 -15.77
CA PRO A 464 19.05 -11.13 -15.59
C PRO A 464 18.02 -11.01 -16.71
N GLY A 465 16.81 -10.65 -16.31
CA GLY A 465 15.68 -10.28 -17.17
C GLY A 465 15.05 -8.99 -16.67
N GLU A 466 14.16 -8.44 -17.49
CA GLU A 466 13.48 -7.19 -17.18
C GLU A 466 12.12 -7.18 -17.86
N LEU A 467 11.11 -6.70 -17.12
CA LEU A 467 9.78 -6.40 -17.64
C LEU A 467 9.46 -4.93 -17.34
N ILE A 468 8.99 -4.20 -18.35
CA ILE A 468 8.56 -2.80 -18.24
C ILE A 468 7.11 -2.74 -18.68
N ALA A 469 6.23 -2.28 -17.80
CA ALA A 469 4.83 -2.05 -18.11
C ALA A 469 4.46 -0.57 -18.06
N SER A 470 3.48 -0.16 -18.85
CA SER A 470 2.84 1.14 -18.76
C SER A 470 1.33 0.99 -18.89
N VAL A 471 0.57 1.88 -18.28
CA VAL A 471 -0.89 1.87 -18.38
C VAL A 471 -1.44 3.26 -18.54
N ASP A 472 -2.22 3.50 -19.59
CA ASP A 472 -2.95 4.74 -19.78
C ASP A 472 -4.26 4.67 -19.00
N GLY A 473 -4.33 5.32 -17.84
CA GLY A 473 -5.52 5.35 -17.00
C GLY A 473 -5.77 4.06 -16.22
N VAL A 474 -5.88 4.17 -14.91
CA VAL A 474 -6.31 3.06 -14.03
C VAL A 474 -7.38 3.58 -13.10
N ALA A 475 -8.54 2.95 -13.11
CA ALA A 475 -9.59 3.20 -12.11
C ALA A 475 -9.70 1.99 -11.19
N PHE A 476 -9.72 2.22 -9.88
CA PHE A 476 -9.83 1.15 -8.89
C PHE A 476 -10.51 1.61 -7.60
N GLY A 477 -10.85 0.66 -6.74
CA GLY A 477 -11.33 0.89 -5.38
C GLY A 477 -10.91 -0.26 -4.48
N LEU A 478 -10.81 -0.01 -3.17
CA LEU A 478 -10.43 -1.01 -2.18
C LEU A 478 -11.58 -1.19 -1.20
N GLU A 479 -12.00 -2.44 -0.96
CA GLU A 479 -13.03 -2.77 0.00
C GLU A 479 -12.40 -3.54 1.17
N ALA A 480 -12.43 -2.93 2.37
CA ALA A 480 -11.99 -3.54 3.62
C ALA A 480 -10.60 -4.20 3.54
N MET A 481 -9.64 -3.52 2.90
CA MET A 481 -8.27 -4.00 2.78
C MET A 481 -7.59 -4.01 4.15
N ARG A 482 -7.15 -5.18 4.60
CA ARG A 482 -6.55 -5.33 5.93
C ARG A 482 -5.11 -4.82 5.95
N LEU A 483 -4.84 -3.84 6.80
CA LEU A 483 -3.52 -3.28 7.08
C LEU A 483 -3.20 -3.48 8.57
N GLY A 484 -2.62 -4.63 8.92
CA GLY A 484 -2.40 -5.01 10.31
C GLY A 484 -3.73 -5.14 11.07
N SER A 485 -3.94 -4.32 12.09
CA SER A 485 -5.19 -4.24 12.86
C SER A 485 -6.22 -3.28 12.24
N GLN A 486 -5.93 -2.64 11.12
CA GLN A 486 -6.81 -1.64 10.50
C GLN A 486 -7.43 -2.18 9.20
N LEU A 487 -8.55 -1.57 8.81
CA LEU A 487 -9.25 -1.79 7.56
C LEU A 487 -9.21 -0.49 6.75
N LEU A 488 -8.58 -0.56 5.58
CA LEU A 488 -8.52 0.50 4.59
C LEU A 488 -9.63 0.28 3.56
N THR A 489 -10.45 1.31 3.34
CA THR A 489 -11.40 1.37 2.23
C THR A 489 -11.08 2.58 1.38
N ILE A 490 -11.09 2.41 0.06
CA ILE A 490 -11.00 3.50 -0.91
C ILE A 490 -12.21 3.36 -1.82
N ALA A 491 -13.13 4.32 -1.75
CA ALA A 491 -14.36 4.26 -2.54
C ALA A 491 -14.04 4.27 -4.05
N SER A 492 -13.18 5.19 -4.48
CA SER A 492 -12.64 5.24 -5.83
C SER A 492 -11.27 5.90 -5.84
N ALA A 493 -10.40 5.42 -6.71
CA ALA A 493 -9.15 6.02 -7.08
C ALA A 493 -8.97 5.94 -8.59
N ARG A 494 -8.39 6.99 -9.15
CA ARG A 494 -8.02 7.09 -10.56
C ARG A 494 -6.58 7.53 -10.66
N LEU A 495 -5.79 6.81 -11.44
CA LEU A 495 -4.49 7.25 -11.92
C LEU A 495 -4.66 7.71 -13.36
N GLU A 496 -4.09 8.84 -13.73
CA GLU A 496 -4.00 9.25 -15.15
C GLU A 496 -3.16 8.26 -15.95
N ALA A 497 -2.02 7.84 -15.39
CA ALA A 497 -1.15 6.86 -16.03
C ALA A 497 -0.24 6.17 -15.01
N ILE A 498 0.13 4.92 -15.31
CA ILE A 498 1.36 4.31 -14.82
C ILE A 498 2.37 4.51 -15.94
N GLU A 499 3.27 5.49 -15.77
CA GLU A 499 4.26 5.86 -16.79
C GLU A 499 5.28 4.72 -17.00
N SER A 500 5.67 4.06 -15.91
CA SER A 500 6.57 2.91 -15.95
C SER A 500 6.43 2.05 -14.69
N ALA A 501 6.25 0.75 -14.87
CA ALA A 501 6.42 -0.27 -13.85
C ALA A 501 7.53 -1.23 -14.30
N ARG A 502 8.71 -1.11 -13.70
CA ARG A 502 9.91 -1.88 -14.03
C ARG A 502 10.11 -3.00 -13.01
N GLN A 503 9.97 -4.24 -13.45
CA GLN A 503 10.26 -5.45 -12.69
C GLN A 503 11.57 -6.06 -13.15
N GLU A 504 12.58 -6.05 -12.28
CA GLU A 504 13.82 -6.78 -12.50
C GLU A 504 13.59 -8.27 -12.22
N LEU A 505 14.26 -9.14 -12.97
CA LEU A 505 14.15 -10.59 -12.83
C LEU A 505 15.54 -11.21 -12.71
N LEU A 506 15.66 -12.21 -11.85
CA LEU A 506 16.81 -13.10 -11.80
C LEU A 506 16.36 -14.52 -12.14
N GLY A 507 16.58 -14.92 -13.39
CA GLY A 507 15.95 -16.10 -13.96
C GLY A 507 14.44 -15.86 -14.20
N THR A 508 13.61 -16.61 -13.50
CA THR A 508 12.14 -16.42 -13.45
C THR A 508 11.67 -15.84 -12.11
N LYS A 509 12.59 -15.49 -11.20
CA LYS A 509 12.25 -14.94 -9.88
C LYS A 509 12.11 -13.42 -9.97
N PRO A 510 11.04 -12.83 -9.42
CA PRO A 510 10.92 -11.38 -9.30
C PRO A 510 11.98 -10.83 -8.34
N GLY A 511 12.70 -9.81 -8.80
CA GLY A 511 13.59 -8.97 -8.01
C GLY A 511 12.91 -7.65 -7.64
N ARG A 512 13.63 -6.54 -7.78
CA ARG A 512 13.14 -5.19 -7.50
C ARG A 512 11.99 -4.78 -8.43
N LEU A 513 10.96 -4.13 -7.86
CA LEU A 513 9.87 -3.50 -8.61
C LEU A 513 9.88 -2.00 -8.35
N ARG A 514 9.96 -1.20 -9.42
CA ARG A 514 9.79 0.26 -9.35
C ARG A 514 8.63 0.71 -10.22
N VAL A 515 7.67 1.40 -9.62
CA VAL A 515 6.48 1.94 -10.28
C VAL A 515 6.52 3.46 -10.21
N GLU A 516 6.28 4.11 -11.34
CA GLU A 516 6.09 5.55 -11.46
C GLU A 516 4.72 5.81 -12.09
N ALA A 517 3.90 6.56 -11.38
CA ALA A 517 2.53 6.88 -11.79
C ALA A 517 2.27 8.39 -11.68
N ARG A 518 1.28 8.87 -12.43
CA ARG A 518 0.91 10.28 -12.51
C ARG A 518 -0.59 10.46 -12.29
N GLY A 519 -0.94 11.60 -11.69
CA GLY A 519 -2.31 12.10 -11.59
C GLY A 519 -3.20 11.15 -10.79
N LEU A 520 -2.88 10.95 -9.52
CA LEU A 520 -3.78 10.27 -8.60
C LEU A 520 -4.90 11.22 -8.21
N ASP A 521 -6.12 10.74 -8.35
CA ASP A 521 -7.34 11.31 -7.81
C ASP A 521 -8.02 10.21 -6.99
N LEU A 522 -8.03 10.37 -5.67
CA LEU A 522 -8.57 9.41 -4.72
C LEU A 522 -9.72 10.07 -3.97
N ASP A 523 -10.84 9.35 -3.84
CA ASP A 523 -12.04 9.81 -3.14
C ASP A 523 -12.51 8.76 -2.13
N GLY A 524 -12.99 9.23 -0.98
CA GLY A 524 -13.58 8.40 0.06
C GLY A 524 -12.61 7.38 0.66
N LEU A 525 -11.39 7.80 0.99
CA LEU A 525 -10.48 6.95 1.77
C LEU A 525 -10.93 6.95 3.23
N SER A 526 -11.01 5.75 3.80
CA SER A 526 -11.26 5.57 5.23
C SER A 526 -10.37 4.49 5.80
N LEU A 527 -9.88 4.73 7.00
CA LEU A 527 -9.06 3.81 7.78
C LEU A 527 -9.74 3.65 9.13
N ARG A 528 -10.12 2.41 9.47
CA ARG A 528 -10.83 2.09 10.70
C ARG A 528 -10.13 0.95 11.42
N GLU A 529 -10.11 0.97 12.74
CA GLU A 529 -9.65 -0.18 13.50
C GLU A 529 -10.58 -1.39 13.27
N SER A 530 -9.98 -2.54 13.00
CA SER A 530 -10.70 -3.80 12.89
C SER A 530 -11.03 -4.27 14.29
N PRO A 531 -12.30 -4.61 14.60
CA PRO A 531 -12.62 -5.22 15.88
C PRO A 531 -11.79 -6.49 16.02
N ALA A 532 -11.11 -6.63 17.16
CA ALA A 532 -10.31 -7.81 17.44
C ALA A 532 -11.18 -9.06 17.18
N PRO A 533 -10.70 -10.08 16.44
CA PRO A 533 -11.49 -11.27 16.20
C PRO A 533 -11.91 -11.82 17.56
N GLN A 534 -13.22 -11.86 17.81
CA GLN A 534 -13.75 -12.40 19.05
C GLN A 534 -13.21 -13.82 19.18
N ARG A 535 -12.37 -14.06 20.19
CA ARG A 535 -11.88 -15.40 20.49
C ARG A 535 -13.08 -16.20 20.99
N GLY A 536 -13.70 -16.95 20.07
CA GLY A 536 -14.82 -17.85 20.34
C GLY A 536 -14.42 -19.09 21.12
#